data_AF-A0A7C7W2L6-F1
#
_entry.id   AF-A0A7C7W2L6-F1
#
_cell.length_a   1.000
_cell.length_b   1.000
_cell.length_c   1.000
_cell.angle_alpha   90.00
_cell.angle_beta   90.00
_cell.angle_gamma   90.00
#
_symmetry.space_group_name_H-M   'P 1'
#
loop_
_entity.id
_entity.type
_entity.pdbx_description
1 polymer ?
#
loop_
_entity_poly.entity_id
_entity_poly.type
_entity_poly.pdbx_seq_one_letter_code
_entity_poly.pdbx_strand_id
1 'polypeptide(L)' 'MMDLKELIGKREGENFELHREYLNPFLVRVLEIIGYDVVYTRGEGAWLYDADGNRYLDFLSGYS' A
#
# COMPACT_ATOMS: atom_id res chain seq x y z
N MET A 1 18.42 -16.69 -11.72
CA MET A 1 17.18 -16.85 -10.93
C MET A 1 16.73 -15.44 -10.59
N MET A 2 15.44 -15.12 -10.75
CA MET A 2 14.94 -13.76 -10.56
C MET A 2 14.79 -13.48 -9.05
N ASP A 3 15.43 -12.42 -8.55
CA ASP A 3 15.28 -12.00 -7.16
C ASP A 3 13.94 -11.26 -7.00
N LEU A 4 13.00 -11.93 -6.33
CA LEU A 4 11.66 -11.38 -6.09
C LEU A 4 11.70 -10.11 -5.24
N LYS A 5 12.64 -10.02 -4.29
CA LYS A 5 12.75 -8.88 -3.39
C LYS A 5 13.26 -7.65 -4.16
N GLU A 6 14.24 -7.85 -5.03
CA GLU A 6 14.71 -6.82 -5.94
C GLU A 6 13.59 -6.34 -6.88
N LEU A 7 12.78 -7.25 -7.41
CA LEU A 7 11.67 -6.92 -8.30
C LEU A 7 10.57 -6.10 -7.60
N ILE A 8 10.18 -6.51 -6.38
CA ILE A 8 9.17 -5.79 -5.59
C ILE A 8 9.68 -4.38 -5.27
N GLY A 9 10.94 -4.26 -4.81
CA GLY A 9 11.53 -2.95 -4.49
C GLY A 9 11.63 -2.01 -5.69
N LYS A 10 11.87 -2.53 -6.90
CA LYS A 10 11.88 -1.71 -8.13
C LYS A 10 10.52 -1.09 -8.48
N ARG A 11 9.43 -1.61 -7.95
CA ARG A 11 8.06 -1.20 -8.26
C ARG A 11 7.33 -0.58 -7.07
N GLU A 12 8.06 -0.32 -5.99
CA GLU A 12 7.51 0.34 -4.82
C GLU A 12 6.98 1.73 -5.23
N GLY A 13 5.77 2.06 -4.80
CA GLY A 13 5.07 3.28 -5.22
C GLY A 13 4.13 3.09 -6.42
N GLU A 14 4.30 2.05 -7.25
CA GLU A 14 3.37 1.75 -8.36
C GLU A 14 2.06 1.08 -7.89
N ASN A 15 1.88 0.84 -6.58
CA ASN A 15 0.81 0.01 -6.01
C ASN A 15 -0.58 0.28 -6.60
N PHE A 16 -1.01 1.54 -6.62
CA PHE A 16 -2.34 1.90 -7.10
C PHE A 16 -2.47 1.83 -8.63
N GLU A 17 -1.43 2.19 -9.38
CA GLU A 17 -1.45 2.09 -10.84
C GLU A 17 -1.50 0.63 -11.29
N LEU A 18 -0.74 -0.25 -10.63
CA LEU A 18 -0.80 -1.69 -10.92
C LEU A 18 -2.11 -2.32 -10.48
N HIS A 19 -2.66 -1.87 -9.37
CA HIS A 19 -3.98 -2.32 -8.95
C HIS A 19 -5.07 -1.84 -9.93
N ARG A 20 -4.92 -0.65 -10.51
CA ARG A 20 -5.83 -0.10 -11.52
C ARG A 20 -5.73 -0.87 -12.85
N GLU A 21 -4.52 -1.22 -13.27
CA GLU A 21 -4.26 -1.91 -14.54
C GLU A 21 -4.61 -3.41 -14.48
N TYR A 22 -4.23 -4.09 -13.40
CA TYR A 22 -4.24 -5.56 -13.34
C TYR A 22 -5.22 -6.17 -12.34
N LEU A 23 -5.85 -5.37 -11.48
CA LEU A 23 -6.76 -5.87 -10.44
C LEU A 23 -8.14 -5.21 -10.51
N ASN A 24 -8.39 -4.20 -9.67
CA ASN A 24 -9.69 -3.56 -9.56
C ASN A 24 -9.54 -2.03 -9.49
N PRO A 25 -9.83 -1.30 -10.59
CA PRO A 25 -9.74 0.16 -10.62
C PRO A 25 -10.81 0.85 -9.76
N PHE A 26 -11.94 0.19 -9.47
CA PHE A 26 -12.98 0.76 -8.61
C PHE A 26 -12.55 0.79 -7.14
N LEU A 27 -11.81 -0.22 -6.68
CA LEU A 27 -11.26 -0.21 -5.32
C LEU A 27 -10.30 0.96 -5.12
N VAL A 28 -9.39 1.17 -6.08
CA VAL A 28 -8.45 2.32 -6.07
C VAL A 28 -9.22 3.63 -5.94
N ARG A 29 -10.26 3.84 -6.75
CA ARG A 29 -11.10 5.03 -6.69
C ARG A 29 -11.76 5.22 -5.32
N VAL A 30 -12.26 4.15 -4.71
CA VAL A 30 -12.87 4.24 -3.37
C VAL A 30 -11.83 4.68 -2.34
N LEU A 31 -10.63 4.10 -2.37
CA LEU A 31 -9.55 4.46 -1.45
C LEU A 31 -9.13 5.92 -1.60
N GLU A 32 -9.00 6.43 -2.83
CA GLU A 32 -8.75 7.86 -3.12
C GLU A 32 -9.84 8.76 -2.52
N ILE A 33 -11.12 8.38 -2.66
CA ILE A 33 -12.25 9.17 -2.14
C ILE A 33 -12.23 9.26 -0.61
N ILE A 34 -11.88 8.17 0.08
CA ILE A 34 -11.87 8.14 1.54
C ILE A 34 -10.52 8.54 2.15
N GLY A 35 -9.52 8.86 1.32
CA GLY A 35 -8.17 9.26 1.76
C GLY A 35 -7.32 8.10 2.29
N TYR A 36 -7.57 6.88 1.82
CA TYR A 36 -6.82 5.66 2.17
C TYR A 36 -5.89 5.20 1.04
N ASP A 37 -5.67 6.03 0.03
CA ASP A 37 -4.72 5.83 -1.07
C ASP A 37 -3.26 6.05 -0.64
N VAL A 38 -2.88 5.54 0.54
CA VAL A 38 -1.54 5.68 1.10
C VAL A 38 -0.70 4.45 0.75
N VAL A 39 0.51 4.68 0.24
CA VAL A 39 1.51 3.61 0.06
C VAL A 39 2.25 3.41 1.37
N TYR A 40 1.87 2.37 2.11
CA TYR A 40 2.58 1.96 3.33
C TYR A 40 3.82 1.15 2.98
N THR A 41 4.96 1.51 3.58
CA THR A 41 6.27 0.89 3.36
C THR A 41 6.68 -0.03 4.52
N ARG A 42 6.09 0.17 5.70
CA ARG A 42 6.41 -0.58 6.92
C ARG A 42 5.22 -0.66 7.87
N GLY A 43 5.16 -1.73 8.65
CA GLY A 43 4.27 -1.86 9.81
C GLY A 43 5.04 -2.31 11.05
N GLU A 44 4.68 -1.79 12.22
CA GLU A 44 5.24 -2.20 13.52
C GLU A 44 4.20 -2.06 14.64
N GLY A 45 3.86 -3.19 15.28
CA GLY A 45 2.76 -3.22 16.25
C GLY A 45 1.44 -2.78 15.60
N ALA A 46 0.77 -1.80 16.20
CA ALA A 46 -0.47 -1.22 15.67
C ALA A 46 -0.24 -0.05 14.70
N TRP A 47 1.00 0.22 14.28
CA TRP A 47 1.32 1.37 13.43
C TRP A 47 1.71 0.96 12.02
N LEU A 48 1.18 1.66 11.02
CA LEU A 48 1.63 1.65 9.63
C LEU A 48 2.42 2.93 9.34
N TYR A 49 3.38 2.85 8.43
CA TYR A 49 4.26 3.95 8.04
C TYR A 49 4.27 4.12 6.53
N ASP A 50 4.18 5.36 6.05
CA ASP A 50 4.39 5.69 4.63
C ASP A 50 5.88 5.94 4.33
N ALA A 51 6.19 6.32 3.09
CA ALA A 51 7.56 6.59 2.65
C ALA A 51 8.17 7.87 3.28
N ASP A 52 7.33 8.83 3.68
CA ASP A 52 7.76 10.08 4.32
C ASP A 52 7.97 9.91 5.84
N GLY A 53 7.64 8.74 6.38
CA GLY A 53 7.76 8.42 7.80
C GLY A 53 6.55 8.85 8.63
N ASN A 54 5.45 9.28 8.00
CA ASN A 54 4.19 9.50 8.70
C ASN A 54 3.68 8.17 9.25
N ARG A 55 3.08 8.20 10.44
CA ARG A 55 2.57 7.02 11.13
C ARG A 55 1.05 7.07 11.24
N TYR A 56 0.42 5.92 11.02
CA TYR A 56 -1.02 5.74 11.02
C TYR A 56 -1.36 4.65 12.02
N LEU A 57 -2.27 4.94 12.96
CA LEU A 57 -2.74 3.93 13.91
C LEU A 57 -3.74 3.03 13.19
N ASP A 58 -3.47 1.73 13.14
CA ASP A 58 -4.29 0.75 12.44
C ASP A 58 -5.48 0.32 13.30
N PHE A 59 -6.67 0.71 12.87
CA PHE A 59 -7.96 0.28 13.44
C PHE A 59 -8.67 -0.78 12.59
N LEU A 60 -8.08 -1.18 11.45
CA LEU A 60 -8.61 -2.22 10.57
C LEU A 60 -8.02 -3.58 10.90
N SER A 61 -6.75 -3.62 11.35
CA SER A 61 -6.03 -4.84 11.77
C SER A 61 -6.14 -5.99 10.74
N GLY A 62 -6.18 -5.65 9.44
CA GLY A 62 -6.34 -6.64 8.37
C GLY A 62 -7.64 -7.45 8.44
N TYR A 63 -8.72 -6.88 8.99
CA TYR A 63 -10.04 -7.52 9.20
C TYR A 63 -10.02 -8.69 10.21
N SER A 64 -9.20 -8.61 11.27
CA SER A 64 -9.16 -9.59 12.38
C SER A 64 -9.82 -9.05 13.65
#